data_AF-A0A1W1UXI5-F1
#
_entry.id   AF-A0A1W1UXI5-F1
#
_cell.length_a   1.000
_cell.length_b   1.000
_cell.length_c   1.000
_cell.angle_alpha   90.00
_cell.angle_beta   90.00
_cell.angle_gamma   90.00
#
_symmetry.space_group_name_H-M   'P 1'
#
loop_
_entity.id
_entity.type
_entity.pdbx_description
1 polymer ?
#
loop_
_entity_poly.entity_id
_entity_poly.type
_entity_poly.pdbx_seq_one_letter_code
_entity_poly.pdbx_strand_id
1 'polypeptide(L)'
;MITRDEIRALTRPLFARVAAALGQDLEIVPPGKPVGDFDDDGRRQVEAGTSVPVRGLLMPASTQTQQAAAGSDLPIPKFEVYLPHDAPVAEPGWHLMFEDVAYYPTADARDEGLQGLHVVWFAPLGAPGEVIERGEP
;
A
#
# COMPACT_ATOMS: atom_id res chain seq x y z
N MET A 1 24.85 4.27 -19.01
CA MET A 1 23.96 3.27 -18.37
C MET A 1 23.17 4.05 -17.35
N ILE A 2 21.84 4.12 -17.47
CA ILE A 2 21.01 4.88 -16.53
C ILE A 2 20.79 4.00 -15.29
N THR A 3 20.99 4.56 -14.11
CA THR A 3 20.81 3.90 -12.81
C THR A 3 19.35 3.94 -12.35
N ARG A 4 18.99 3.07 -11.40
CA ARG A 4 17.63 3.03 -10.82
C ARG A 4 17.22 4.38 -10.21
N ASP A 5 18.14 5.08 -9.58
CA ASP A 5 17.88 6.37 -8.94
C ASP A 5 17.69 7.50 -9.96
N GLU A 6 18.43 7.47 -11.08
CA GLU A 6 18.22 8.40 -12.19
C GLU A 6 16.85 8.17 -12.86
N ILE A 7 16.41 6.91 -13.01
CA ILE A 7 15.07 6.59 -13.52
C ILE A 7 14.00 7.13 -12.56
N ARG A 8 14.15 6.91 -11.24
CA ARG A 8 13.22 7.44 -10.23
C ARG A 8 13.14 8.96 -10.24
N ALA A 9 14.27 9.65 -10.40
CA ALA A 9 14.31 11.11 -10.49
C ALA A 9 13.52 11.65 -11.70
N LEU A 10 13.56 10.93 -12.84
CA LEU A 10 12.88 11.32 -14.07
C LEU A 10 11.38 11.04 -14.06
N THR A 11 10.92 10.02 -13.32
CA THR A 11 9.54 9.54 -13.37
C THR A 11 8.64 10.09 -12.27
N ARG A 12 9.21 10.50 -11.13
CA ARG A 12 8.49 11.19 -10.04
C ARG A 12 7.54 12.29 -10.52
N PRO A 13 7.94 13.20 -11.43
CA PRO A 13 7.06 14.27 -11.89
C PRO A 13 5.86 13.78 -12.71
N LEU A 14 6.00 12.64 -13.43
CA LEU A 14 4.94 12.09 -14.27
C LEU A 14 3.86 11.43 -13.42
N PHE A 15 4.25 10.59 -12.45
CA PHE A 15 3.30 10.02 -11.51
C PHE A 15 2.58 11.10 -10.71
N ALA A 16 3.31 12.10 -10.22
CA ALA A 16 2.71 13.24 -9.49
C ALA A 16 1.63 13.96 -10.31
N ARG A 17 1.80 14.10 -11.63
CA ARG A 17 0.77 14.68 -12.52
C ARG A 17 -0.46 13.79 -12.66
N VAL A 18 -0.27 12.48 -12.79
CA VAL A 18 -1.38 11.52 -12.87
C VAL A 18 -2.14 11.46 -11.55
N ALA A 19 -1.44 11.34 -10.42
CA ALA A 19 -2.04 11.34 -9.09
C ALA A 19 -2.73 12.68 -8.77
N ALA A 20 -2.18 13.82 -9.20
CA ALA A 20 -2.86 15.10 -9.06
C ALA A 20 -4.19 15.14 -9.84
N ALA A 21 -4.22 14.61 -11.07
CA ALA A 21 -5.38 14.65 -11.94
C ALA A 21 -6.46 13.59 -11.60
N LEU A 22 -6.05 12.38 -11.22
CA LEU A 22 -6.92 11.20 -11.11
C LEU A 22 -6.86 10.52 -9.74
N GLY A 23 -5.92 10.93 -8.88
CA GLY A 23 -5.71 10.31 -7.57
C GLY A 23 -6.73 10.75 -6.53
N GLN A 24 -6.95 9.88 -5.57
CA GLN A 24 -7.72 10.11 -4.36
C GLN A 24 -6.79 10.53 -3.21
N ASP A 25 -7.33 11.29 -2.27
CA ASP A 25 -6.67 11.55 -0.99
C ASP A 25 -6.90 10.31 -0.11
N LEU A 26 -5.82 9.62 0.21
CA LEU A 26 -5.79 8.39 0.98
C LEU A 26 -5.00 8.63 2.27
N GLU A 27 -5.21 7.80 3.28
CA GLU A 27 -4.33 7.79 4.45
C GLU A 27 -3.65 6.44 4.59
N ILE A 28 -2.34 6.45 4.74
CA ILE A 28 -1.58 5.25 5.09
C ILE A 28 -1.44 5.23 6.59
N VAL A 29 -1.99 4.20 7.21
CA VAL A 29 -1.74 3.93 8.62
C VAL A 29 -0.55 2.97 8.67
N PRO A 30 0.63 3.44 9.14
CA PRO A 30 1.80 2.58 9.26
C PRO A 30 1.54 1.44 10.27
N PRO A 31 2.37 0.39 10.29
CA PRO A 31 2.27 -0.63 11.33
C PRO A 31 2.42 0.03 12.71
N GLY A 32 1.30 0.17 13.40
CA GLY A 32 1.26 0.56 14.79
C GLY A 32 1.17 -0.68 15.65
N LYS A 33 1.81 -0.66 16.81
CA LYS A 33 1.30 -1.45 17.93
C LYS A 33 -0.13 -0.98 18.24
N PRO A 34 -0.98 -1.84 18.82
CA PRO A 34 -2.33 -1.44 19.18
C PRO A 34 -2.31 -0.15 20.01
N VAL A 35 -3.20 0.79 19.70
CA VAL A 35 -3.32 2.04 20.48
C VAL A 35 -3.60 1.67 21.94
N GLY A 36 -2.77 2.17 22.85
CA GLY A 36 -2.82 1.84 24.28
C GLY A 36 -1.90 0.70 24.74
N ASP A 37 -1.19 0.02 23.82
CA ASP A 37 -0.09 -0.87 24.15
C ASP A 37 1.21 -0.07 24.43
N PHE A 38 2.28 -0.71 24.90
CA PHE A 38 3.57 -0.04 25.08
C PHE A 38 4.49 -0.18 23.86
N ASP A 39 5.29 0.86 23.57
CA ASP A 39 6.32 0.86 22.53
C ASP A 39 7.32 -0.31 22.69
N ASP A 40 8.18 -0.55 21.70
CA ASP A 40 9.14 -1.68 21.73
C ASP A 40 10.06 -1.69 22.95
N ASP A 41 10.26 -0.52 23.57
CA ASP A 41 11.06 -0.36 24.77
C ASP A 41 10.25 -0.46 26.08
N GLY A 42 8.92 -0.62 26.00
CA GLY A 42 8.04 -0.73 27.17
C GLY A 42 7.88 0.57 27.96
N ARG A 43 8.24 1.72 27.38
CA ARG A 43 8.45 3.00 28.08
C ARG A 43 7.41 4.05 27.74
N ARG A 44 6.74 3.94 26.59
CA ARG A 44 5.71 4.89 26.17
C ARG A 44 4.47 4.14 25.72
N GLN A 45 3.30 4.69 26.03
CA GLN A 45 2.08 4.22 25.38
C GLN A 45 2.13 4.56 23.89
N VAL A 46 1.74 3.60 23.08
CA VAL A 46 1.62 3.74 21.63
C VAL A 46 0.44 4.66 21.38
N GLU A 47 0.76 5.88 20.92
CA GLU A 47 -0.23 6.87 20.52
C GLU A 47 -0.99 6.39 19.27
N ALA A 48 -2.17 6.96 19.03
CA ALA A 48 -2.94 6.68 17.82
C ALA A 48 -2.02 6.84 16.60
N GLY A 49 -1.85 5.77 15.83
CA GLY A 49 -0.89 5.72 14.73
C GLY A 49 -1.04 6.94 13.85
N THR A 50 0.04 7.70 13.69
CA THR A 50 0.07 8.88 12.82
C THR A 50 -0.27 8.43 11.41
N SER A 51 -1.50 8.68 10.95
CA SER A 51 -1.85 8.42 9.57
C SER A 51 -1.07 9.40 8.69
N VAL A 52 -0.57 8.90 7.56
CA VAL A 52 0.21 9.68 6.61
C VAL A 52 -0.67 9.95 5.40
N PRO A 53 -1.10 11.21 5.19
CA PRO A 53 -1.92 11.54 4.03
C PRO A 53 -1.08 11.37 2.76
N VAL A 54 -1.65 10.70 1.78
CA VAL A 54 -1.00 10.40 0.51
C VAL A 54 -2.00 10.55 -0.63
N ARG A 55 -1.56 11.09 -1.76
CA ARG A 55 -2.38 11.10 -2.97
C ARG A 55 -1.98 9.94 -3.87
N GLY A 56 -2.86 8.96 -4.00
CA GLY A 56 -2.62 7.72 -4.74
C GLY A 56 -3.77 7.36 -5.66
N LEU A 57 -3.66 6.23 -6.37
CA LEU A 57 -4.77 5.67 -7.14
C LEU A 57 -5.24 4.39 -6.46
N LEU A 58 -6.49 4.38 -6.02
CA LEU A 58 -7.20 3.18 -5.57
C LEU A 58 -8.13 2.72 -6.69
N MET A 59 -7.95 1.49 -7.16
CA MET A 59 -8.72 0.92 -8.27
C MET A 59 -9.18 -0.49 -7.95
N PRO A 60 -10.26 -0.99 -8.60
CA PRO A 60 -10.59 -2.42 -8.56
C PRO A 60 -9.41 -3.25 -9.08
N ALA A 61 -9.15 -4.40 -8.45
CA ALA A 61 -8.08 -5.27 -8.86
C ALA A 61 -8.31 -5.80 -10.28
N SER A 62 -7.24 -5.84 -11.07
CA SER A 62 -7.28 -6.36 -12.42
C SER A 62 -7.50 -7.88 -12.43
N THR A 63 -8.09 -8.39 -13.50
CA THR A 63 -8.28 -9.84 -13.69
C THR A 63 -6.95 -10.58 -13.61
N GLN A 64 -5.86 -9.98 -14.09
CA GLN A 64 -4.52 -10.56 -14.05
C GLN A 64 -4.04 -10.74 -12.60
N THR A 65 -4.16 -9.72 -11.76
CA THR A 65 -3.77 -9.79 -10.35
C THR A 65 -4.62 -10.77 -9.57
N GLN A 66 -5.94 -10.78 -9.80
CA GLN A 66 -6.84 -11.76 -9.18
C GLN A 66 -6.46 -13.19 -9.54
N GLN A 67 -6.16 -13.46 -10.82
CA GLN A 67 -5.72 -14.78 -11.27
C GLN A 67 -4.36 -15.18 -10.71
N ALA A 68 -3.41 -14.23 -10.62
CA ALA A 68 -2.11 -14.47 -10.03
C ALA A 68 -2.21 -14.84 -8.54
N ALA A 69 -3.13 -14.22 -7.80
CA ALA A 69 -3.41 -14.56 -6.40
C ALA A 69 -4.17 -15.88 -6.25
N ALA A 70 -5.12 -16.19 -7.14
CA ALA A 70 -5.90 -17.43 -7.12
C ALA A 70 -5.06 -18.70 -7.26
N GLY A 71 -3.84 -18.60 -7.79
CA GLY A 71 -2.86 -19.69 -7.84
C GLY A 71 -1.94 -19.79 -6.62
N SER A 72 -2.18 -19.00 -5.57
CA SER A 72 -1.37 -18.92 -4.35
C SER A 72 -2.24 -19.08 -3.11
N ASP A 73 -1.61 -19.35 -1.95
CA ASP A 73 -2.31 -19.39 -0.65
C ASP A 73 -2.64 -17.98 -0.08
N LEU A 74 -2.47 -16.92 -0.89
CA LEU A 74 -2.75 -15.54 -0.49
C LEU A 74 -4.22 -15.18 -0.77
N PRO A 75 -4.82 -14.28 0.03
CA PRO A 75 -6.17 -13.79 -0.24
C PRO A 75 -6.28 -13.15 -1.62
N ILE A 76 -7.37 -13.42 -2.32
CA ILE A 76 -7.64 -12.84 -3.64
C ILE A 76 -7.95 -11.34 -3.47
N PRO A 77 -7.14 -10.44 -4.06
CA PRO A 77 -7.37 -9.02 -3.91
C PRO A 77 -8.59 -8.54 -4.67
N LYS A 78 -9.33 -7.62 -4.06
CA LYS A 78 -10.47 -6.93 -4.71
C LYS A 78 -10.09 -5.55 -5.21
N PHE A 79 -9.04 -4.96 -4.66
CA PHE A 79 -8.52 -3.65 -5.02
C PHE A 79 -7.01 -3.68 -5.24
N GLU A 80 -6.52 -2.69 -5.97
CA GLU A 80 -5.10 -2.40 -6.16
C GLU A 80 -4.89 -0.94 -5.82
N VAL A 81 -3.82 -0.65 -5.08
CA VAL A 81 -3.40 0.71 -4.81
C VAL A 81 -2.02 0.98 -5.39
N TYR A 82 -1.91 2.20 -5.89
CA TYR A 82 -0.73 2.75 -6.53
C TYR A 82 -0.34 4.03 -5.82
N LEU A 83 0.82 4.00 -5.14
CA LEU A 83 1.24 5.04 -4.20
C LEU A 83 2.57 5.69 -4.64
N PRO A 84 2.87 6.93 -4.18
CA PRO A 84 4.16 7.61 -4.40
C PRO A 84 5.32 6.99 -3.58
N HIS A 85 6.57 7.34 -3.90
CA HIS A 85 7.75 6.47 -3.63
C HIS A 85 8.13 6.54 -2.16
N ASP A 86 7.80 7.68 -1.57
CA ASP A 86 7.92 8.07 -0.19
C ASP A 86 6.75 7.59 0.68
N ALA A 87 5.75 6.89 0.10
CA ALA A 87 4.71 6.25 0.88
C ALA A 87 5.30 5.22 1.87
N PRO A 88 4.93 5.27 3.16
CA PRO A 88 5.46 4.37 4.19
C PRO A 88 4.80 2.98 4.13
N VAL A 89 4.98 2.27 3.00
CA VAL A 89 4.39 0.95 2.72
C VAL A 89 5.42 -0.16 2.52
N ALA A 90 6.70 0.15 2.76
CA ALA A 90 7.81 -0.79 2.60
C ALA A 90 7.85 -1.84 3.74
N GLU A 91 7.29 -1.51 4.91
CA GLU A 91 7.26 -2.38 6.08
C GLU A 91 5.90 -3.08 6.18
N PRO A 92 5.82 -4.37 6.53
CA PRO A 92 4.55 -5.08 6.66
C PRO A 92 3.69 -4.55 7.82
N GLY A 93 2.36 -4.70 7.72
CA GLY A 93 1.42 -4.35 8.78
C GLY A 93 0.77 -2.96 8.67
N TRP A 94 1.06 -2.23 7.59
CA TRP A 94 0.31 -1.03 7.23
C TRP A 94 -1.09 -1.39 6.69
N HIS A 95 -2.00 -0.42 6.71
CA HIS A 95 -3.25 -0.49 5.98
C HIS A 95 -3.61 0.88 5.38
N LEU A 96 -4.47 0.86 4.36
CA LEU A 96 -4.97 2.06 3.71
C LEU A 96 -6.33 2.44 4.30
N MET A 97 -6.53 3.73 4.53
CA MET A 97 -7.84 4.31 4.82
C MET A 97 -8.29 5.16 3.63
N PHE A 98 -9.54 4.96 3.20
CA PHE A 98 -10.20 5.80 2.20
C PHE A 98 -11.69 5.91 2.57
N GLU A 99 -12.20 7.15 2.69
CA GLU A 99 -13.60 7.42 3.08
C GLU A 99 -14.02 6.71 4.38
N ASP A 100 -13.16 6.75 5.41
CA ASP A 100 -13.34 6.05 6.71
C ASP A 100 -13.41 4.51 6.61
N VAL A 101 -13.01 3.94 5.47
CA VAL A 101 -12.97 2.51 5.23
C VAL A 101 -11.53 2.00 5.17
N ALA A 102 -11.25 0.94 5.95
CA ALA A 102 -9.95 0.28 5.99
C ALA A 102 -9.80 -0.79 4.90
N TYR A 103 -8.67 -0.77 4.20
CA TYR A 103 -8.25 -1.76 3.21
C TYR A 103 -6.89 -2.34 3.60
N TYR A 104 -6.84 -3.67 3.70
CA TYR A 104 -5.65 -4.39 4.15
C TYR A 104 -4.89 -5.02 2.97
N PRO A 105 -3.55 -4.91 2.93
CA PRO A 105 -2.74 -5.59 1.94
C PRO A 105 -2.90 -7.12 1.99
N THR A 106 -3.14 -7.75 0.84
CA THR A 106 -3.16 -9.22 0.70
C THR A 106 -1.78 -9.77 0.35
N ALA A 107 -0.84 -8.91 -0.03
CA ALA A 107 0.56 -9.23 -0.24
C ALA A 107 1.43 -7.99 0.06
N ASP A 108 2.73 -8.20 0.23
CA ASP A 108 3.69 -7.11 0.41
C ASP A 108 3.64 -6.14 -0.78
N ALA A 109 3.79 -4.85 -0.47
CA ALA A 109 3.89 -3.82 -1.49
C ALA A 109 5.13 -4.07 -2.37
N ARG A 110 4.98 -3.89 -3.68
CA ARG A 110 6.04 -4.10 -4.67
C ARG A 110 6.42 -2.78 -5.33
N ASP A 111 7.72 -2.54 -5.48
CA ASP A 111 8.23 -1.45 -6.31
C ASP A 111 8.22 -1.91 -7.78
N GLU A 112 7.16 -1.58 -8.50
CA GLU A 112 6.98 -1.94 -9.92
C GLU A 112 7.57 -0.91 -10.90
N GLY A 113 8.50 -0.05 -10.46
CA GLY A 113 9.06 1.06 -11.23
C GLY A 113 9.74 0.75 -12.59
N LEU A 114 9.65 -0.49 -13.09
CA LEU A 114 10.27 -0.98 -14.33
C LEU A 114 9.29 -1.52 -15.40
N GLN A 115 7.96 -1.56 -15.18
CA GLN A 115 7.00 -2.15 -16.14
C GLN A 115 6.12 -1.14 -16.93
N GLY A 116 6.69 0.01 -17.31
CA GLY A 116 6.08 0.91 -18.31
C GLY A 116 4.93 1.80 -17.81
N LEU A 117 4.24 1.42 -16.72
CA LEU A 117 3.61 2.38 -15.83
C LEU A 117 4.62 2.63 -14.70
N HIS A 118 5.27 3.79 -14.71
CA HIS A 118 6.22 4.21 -13.68
C HIS A 118 5.46 4.54 -12.39
N VAL A 119 4.89 3.52 -11.79
CA VAL A 119 4.12 3.55 -10.56
C VAL A 119 4.92 2.85 -9.47
N VAL A 120 4.64 3.30 -8.25
CA VAL A 120 5.70 3.69 -7.36
C VAL A 120 5.65 2.93 -6.03
N TRP A 121 4.50 2.37 -5.67
CA TRP A 121 4.36 1.12 -4.93
C TRP A 121 3.03 0.52 -5.37
N PHE A 122 3.02 -0.78 -5.67
CA PHE A 122 1.81 -1.55 -5.97
C PHE A 122 1.49 -2.42 -4.75
N ALA A 123 0.26 -2.34 -4.25
CA ALA A 123 -0.20 -3.27 -3.23
C ALA A 123 -1.58 -3.83 -3.59
N PRO A 124 -1.73 -5.16 -3.67
CA PRO A 124 -3.03 -5.79 -3.77
C PRO A 124 -3.73 -5.72 -2.41
N LEU A 125 -5.00 -5.33 -2.40
CA LEU A 125 -5.79 -5.07 -1.19
C LEU A 125 -7.03 -5.97 -1.14
N GLY A 126 -7.38 -6.43 0.06
CA GLY A 126 -8.60 -7.16 0.34
C GLY A 126 -9.83 -6.26 0.32
N ALA A 127 -11.02 -6.84 0.38
CA ALA A 127 -12.23 -6.03 0.54
C ALA A 127 -12.33 -5.47 1.96
N PRO A 128 -13.02 -4.33 2.14
CA PRO A 128 -13.38 -3.84 3.45
C PRO A 128 -14.07 -4.91 4.31
N GLY A 129 -13.58 -5.13 5.53
CA GLY A 129 -14.14 -6.09 6.48
C GLY A 129 -13.79 -7.57 6.21
N GLU A 130 -12.98 -7.85 5.19
CA GLU A 130 -12.46 -9.20 4.95
C GLU A 130 -11.31 -9.47 5.93
N VAL A 131 -11.54 -10.32 6.94
CA VAL A 131 -10.49 -10.79 7.83
C VAL A 131 -9.59 -11.70 7.01
N ILE A 132 -8.36 -11.24 6.75
CA ILE A 132 -7.31 -12.06 6.15
C ILE A 132 -6.87 -13.06 7.23
N GLU A 133 -7.55 -14.20 7.31
CA GLU A 133 -7.08 -15.33 8.10
C GLU A 133 -5.77 -15.81 7.45
N ARG A 134 -4.63 -15.53 8.10
CA ARG A 134 -3.38 -16.20 7.74
C ARG A 134 -3.62 -17.70 7.97
N GLY A 135 -3.58 -18.49 6.90
CA GLY A 135 -3.60 -19.94 7.01
C GLY A 135 -2.58 -20.39 8.05
N GLU A 136 -3.04 -21.08 9.08
CA GLU A 136 -2.15 -21.74 10.02
C GLU A 136 -1.34 -22.82 9.28
N PRO A 137 -0.08 -23.06 9.71
CA PRO A 137 0.87 -23.96 9.03
C PRO A 137 0.42 -25.42 8.94
#